data_AF-A0A3N7GK28-F1
#
_entry.id   AF-A0A3N7GK28-F1
#
_cell.length_a   1.000
_cell.length_b   1.000
_cell.length_c   1.000
_cell.angle_alpha   90.00
_cell.angle_beta   90.00
_cell.angle_gamma   90.00
#
_symmetry.space_group_name_H-M   'P 1'
#
loop_
_entity.id
_entity.type
_entity.pdbx_description
1 polymer ?
#
loop_
_entity_poly.entity_id
_entity_poly.type
_entity_poly.pdbx_seq_one_letter_code
_entity_poly.pdbx_strand_id
1 'polypeptide(L)'
;MCDKFFNSMGQVIERRNLHPKNIDTLHQPSLEQQLDGGVHAMLIKEIAEKNRELRHMRGEDLQGLSLEELKKIEKLIEGSLRRVVEEKEEKSTKDINALKTKGEQLAEENQRLKQQVMNLSAAQGHLLEPGQSPDSLVTNISSMSSADPRQDNDSSCAFLTLGLPFPD
;
A
#
# COMPACT_ATOMS: atom_id res chain seq x y z
N MET A 1 1.46 85.80 -2.52
CA MET A 1 1.88 84.42 -2.88
C MET A 1 1.38 83.37 -1.89
N CYS A 2 1.14 83.73 -0.61
CA CYS A 2 0.62 82.83 0.41
C CYS A 2 -0.87 82.45 0.26
N ASP A 3 -1.71 83.30 -0.32
CA ASP A 3 -3.16 83.02 -0.44
C ASP A 3 -3.50 81.87 -1.41
N LYS A 4 -2.67 81.67 -2.44
CA LYS A 4 -2.84 80.54 -3.37
C LYS A 4 -2.55 79.18 -2.71
N PHE A 5 -1.61 79.15 -1.75
CA PHE A 5 -1.30 77.93 -1.00
C PHE A 5 -2.40 77.59 0.00
N PHE A 6 -2.95 78.59 0.70
CA PHE A 6 -4.04 78.38 1.66
C PHE A 6 -5.34 77.93 0.97
N ASN A 7 -5.63 78.48 -0.22
CA ASN A 7 -6.79 78.07 -1.02
C ASN A 7 -6.61 76.65 -1.61
N SER A 8 -5.39 76.30 -2.03
CA SER A 8 -5.05 74.94 -2.49
C SER A 8 -5.17 73.89 -1.37
N MET A 9 -4.64 74.19 -0.17
CA MET A 9 -4.78 73.31 0.99
C MET A 9 -6.23 73.20 1.46
N GLY A 10 -6.98 74.30 1.48
CA GLY A 10 -8.40 74.31 1.80
C GLY A 10 -9.19 73.39 0.88
N GLN A 11 -8.95 73.48 -0.44
CA GLN A 11 -9.59 72.61 -1.43
C GLN A 11 -9.18 71.14 -1.31
N VAL A 12 -7.95 70.83 -0.85
CA VAL A 12 -7.50 69.45 -0.60
C VAL A 12 -8.19 68.87 0.63
N ILE A 13 -8.36 69.67 1.69
CA ILE A 13 -9.04 69.26 2.93
C ILE A 13 -10.55 69.10 2.68
N GLU A 14 -11.17 70.03 1.97
CA GLU A 14 -12.59 69.98 1.60
C GLU A 14 -12.90 68.75 0.72
N ARG A 15 -12.06 68.45 -0.28
CA ARG A 15 -12.17 67.21 -1.08
C ARG A 15 -12.01 65.95 -0.23
N ARG A 16 -11.20 65.99 0.83
CA ARG A 16 -11.03 64.85 1.75
C ARG A 16 -12.22 64.67 2.70
N ASN A 17 -12.91 65.76 3.06
CA ASN A 17 -14.09 65.74 3.91
C ASN A 17 -15.37 65.37 3.14
N LEU A 18 -15.43 65.70 1.84
CA LEU A 18 -16.50 65.27 0.93
C LEU A 18 -16.35 63.82 0.48
N HIS A 19 -15.20 63.19 0.72
CA HIS A 19 -15.04 61.75 0.59
C HIS A 19 -15.43 61.13 1.93
N PRO A 20 -16.62 60.49 2.07
CA PRO A 20 -16.90 59.71 3.24
C PRO A 20 -15.79 58.67 3.32
N LYS A 21 -15.06 58.67 4.43
CA LYS A 21 -14.10 57.64 4.75
C LYS A 21 -14.86 56.32 4.67
N ASN A 22 -14.60 55.57 3.59
CA ASN A 22 -14.92 54.18 3.34
C ASN A 22 -14.29 53.24 4.38
N ILE A 23 -14.29 53.63 5.65
CA ILE A 23 -13.82 52.82 6.79
C ILE A 23 -14.92 51.81 7.15
N ASP A 24 -16.18 52.12 6.86
CA ASP A 24 -17.30 51.18 7.08
C ASP A 24 -17.54 50.22 5.89
N THR A 25 -16.99 50.50 4.71
CA THR A 25 -17.00 49.56 3.56
C THR A 25 -15.79 48.63 3.55
N LEU A 26 -14.84 48.77 4.47
CA LEU A 26 -13.73 47.82 4.64
C LEU A 26 -14.20 46.49 5.27
N HIS A 27 -15.44 46.45 5.79
CA HIS A 27 -16.15 45.24 6.18
C HIS A 27 -17.17 44.79 5.11
N GLN A 28 -17.09 45.33 3.89
CA GLN A 28 -17.83 44.75 2.78
C GLN A 28 -16.85 43.84 2.03
N PRO A 29 -17.01 42.50 2.10
CA PRO A 29 -16.13 41.60 1.36
C PRO A 29 -16.17 42.04 -0.10
N SER A 30 -14.99 42.27 -0.68
CA SER A 30 -14.88 42.63 -2.10
C SER A 30 -15.64 41.60 -2.95
N LEU A 31 -16.16 42.01 -4.12
CA LEU A 31 -16.90 41.11 -5.00
C LEU A 31 -16.09 39.84 -5.29
N GLU A 32 -14.77 39.96 -5.42
CA GLU A 32 -13.83 38.83 -5.56
C GLU A 32 -13.80 37.92 -4.31
N GLN A 33 -13.79 38.48 -3.09
CA GLN A 33 -13.87 37.69 -1.84
C GLN A 33 -15.24 37.05 -1.61
N GLN A 34 -16.34 37.67 -2.07
CA GLN A 34 -17.68 37.07 -2.04
C GLN A 34 -17.80 35.93 -3.05
N LEU A 35 -17.23 36.10 -4.24
CA LEU A 35 -17.15 35.06 -5.26
C LEU A 35 -16.25 33.91 -4.80
N ASP A 36 -15.13 34.19 -4.16
CA ASP A 36 -14.23 33.19 -3.55
C ASP A 36 -14.93 32.40 -2.43
N GLY A 37 -15.67 33.08 -1.55
CA GLY A 37 -16.52 32.44 -0.55
C GLY A 37 -17.63 31.57 -1.17
N GLY A 38 -18.21 32.01 -2.28
CA GLY A 38 -19.21 31.25 -3.05
C GLY A 38 -18.62 29.98 -3.70
N VAL A 39 -17.46 30.10 -4.34
CA VAL A 39 -16.72 28.98 -4.93
C VAL A 39 -16.30 27.99 -3.85
N HIS A 40 -15.81 28.47 -2.70
CA HIS A 40 -15.46 27.63 -1.57
C HIS A 40 -16.66 26.86 -1.01
N ALA A 41 -17.81 27.52 -0.84
CA ALA A 41 -19.05 26.86 -0.41
C ALA A 41 -19.53 25.80 -1.41
N MET A 42 -19.41 26.07 -2.72
CA MET A 42 -19.72 25.09 -3.76
C MET A 42 -18.80 23.86 -3.68
N LEU A 43 -17.50 24.07 -3.49
CA LEU A 43 -16.53 22.98 -3.37
C LEU A 43 -16.78 22.13 -2.12
N ILE A 44 -17.09 22.75 -0.97
CA ILE A 44 -17.48 22.02 0.25
C ILE A 44 -18.70 21.14 0.00
N LYS A 45 -19.71 21.68 -0.68
CA LYS A 45 -20.92 20.93 -1.03
C LYS A 45 -20.59 19.75 -1.94
N GLU A 46 -19.74 19.94 -2.94
CA GLU A 46 -19.32 18.85 -3.83
C GLU A 46 -18.55 17.77 -3.07
N ILE A 47 -17.61 18.14 -2.19
CA ILE A 47 -16.88 17.19 -1.35
C ILE A 47 -17.83 16.39 -0.46
N ALA A 48 -18.82 17.06 0.16
CA ALA A 48 -19.81 16.40 1.00
C ALA A 48 -20.67 15.41 0.19
N GLU A 49 -21.02 15.78 -1.05
CA GLU A 49 -21.75 14.92 -1.98
C GLU A 49 -20.93 13.71 -2.43
N LYS A 50 -19.69 13.90 -2.87
CA LYS A 50 -18.79 12.80 -3.26
C LYS A 50 -18.52 11.86 -2.09
N ASN A 51 -18.36 12.38 -0.87
CA ASN A 51 -18.23 11.55 0.32
C ASN A 51 -19.49 10.72 0.60
N ARG A 52 -20.68 11.28 0.39
CA ARG A 52 -21.94 10.55 0.50
C ARG A 52 -22.03 9.43 -0.54
N GLU A 53 -21.69 9.71 -1.80
CA GLU A 53 -21.63 8.70 -2.85
C GLU A 53 -20.65 7.56 -2.52
N LEU A 54 -19.49 7.90 -1.97
CA LEU A 54 -18.50 6.90 -1.51
C LEU A 54 -19.05 6.02 -0.37
N ARG A 55 -19.81 6.59 0.58
CA ARG A 55 -20.51 5.82 1.63
C ARG A 55 -21.53 4.86 1.02
N HIS A 56 -22.35 5.32 0.09
CA HIS A 56 -23.31 4.45 -0.61
C HIS A 56 -22.60 3.29 -1.34
N MET A 57 -21.49 3.54 -2.02
CA MET A 57 -20.70 2.48 -2.67
C MET A 57 -20.07 1.49 -1.68
N ARG A 58 -19.89 1.88 -0.41
CA ARG A 58 -19.48 0.95 0.67
C ARG A 58 -20.64 0.20 1.31
N GLY A 59 -21.89 0.50 0.92
CA GLY A 59 -23.09 -0.05 1.56
C GLY A 59 -23.51 0.68 2.83
N GLU A 60 -22.99 1.89 3.07
CA GLU A 60 -23.34 2.76 4.19
C GLU A 60 -24.44 3.76 3.76
N ASP A 61 -25.21 4.30 4.71
CA ASP A 61 -26.22 5.35 4.49
C ASP A 61 -27.24 5.07 3.36
N LEU A 62 -27.67 3.81 3.21
CA LEU A 62 -28.58 3.41 2.12
C LEU A 62 -30.05 3.78 2.36
N GLN A 63 -30.40 4.24 3.56
CA GLN A 63 -31.78 4.61 3.88
C GLN A 63 -32.22 5.82 3.05
N GLY A 64 -33.43 5.75 2.47
CA GLY A 64 -33.98 6.84 1.66
C GLY A 64 -33.61 6.80 0.17
N LEU A 65 -32.76 5.86 -0.24
CA LEU A 65 -32.54 5.58 -1.67
C LEU A 65 -33.71 4.78 -2.26
N SER A 66 -34.05 5.10 -3.51
CA SER A 66 -34.99 4.32 -4.31
C SER A 66 -34.40 2.98 -4.75
N LEU A 67 -35.27 2.04 -5.15
CA LEU A 67 -34.85 0.75 -5.67
C LEU A 67 -33.96 0.90 -6.91
N GLU A 68 -34.28 1.85 -7.78
CA GLU A 68 -33.52 2.16 -8.99
C GLU A 68 -32.11 2.67 -8.67
N GLU A 69 -31.97 3.53 -7.66
CA GLU A 69 -30.67 4.03 -7.20
C GLU A 69 -29.81 2.91 -6.60
N LEU A 70 -30.41 2.06 -5.77
CA LEU A 70 -29.73 0.89 -5.20
C LEU A 70 -29.24 -0.06 -6.29
N LYS A 71 -30.09 -0.38 -7.29
CA LYS A 71 -29.70 -1.20 -8.45
C LYS A 71 -28.56 -0.59 -9.25
N LYS A 72 -28.52 0.74 -9.39
CA LYS A 72 -27.43 1.44 -10.08
C LYS A 72 -26.11 1.28 -9.32
N ILE A 73 -26.14 1.44 -8.00
CA ILE A 73 -24.96 1.24 -7.14
C ILE A 73 -24.47 -0.20 -7.24
N GLU A 74 -25.37 -1.18 -7.10
CA GLU A 74 -25.05 -2.61 -7.20
C GLU A 74 -24.39 -2.96 -8.53
N LYS A 75 -24.96 -2.52 -9.66
CA LYS A 75 -24.41 -2.76 -10.99
C LYS A 75 -23.01 -2.16 -11.17
N LEU A 76 -22.77 -0.97 -10.61
CA LEU A 76 -21.46 -0.32 -10.67
C LEU A 76 -20.43 -1.12 -9.87
N ILE A 77 -20.78 -1.51 -8.64
CA ILE A 77 -19.91 -2.31 -7.76
C ILE A 77 -19.61 -3.66 -8.43
N GLU A 78 -20.62 -4.39 -8.88
CA GLU A 78 -20.47 -5.69 -9.53
C GLU A 78 -19.55 -5.61 -10.75
N GLY A 79 -19.76 -4.62 -11.62
CA GLY A 79 -18.93 -4.40 -12.79
C GLY A 79 -17.48 -4.06 -12.43
N SER A 80 -17.26 -3.25 -11.39
CA SER A 80 -15.91 -2.91 -10.93
C SER A 80 -15.20 -4.09 -10.27
N LEU A 81 -15.90 -4.86 -9.45
CA LEU A 81 -15.38 -6.04 -8.77
C LEU A 81 -14.97 -7.10 -9.79
N ARG A 82 -15.81 -7.35 -10.81
CA ARG A 82 -15.51 -8.26 -11.91
C ARG A 82 -14.15 -7.96 -12.54
N ARG A 83 -13.91 -6.70 -12.93
CA ARG A 83 -12.62 -6.27 -13.53
C ARG A 83 -11.45 -6.47 -12.58
N VAL A 84 -11.61 -6.17 -11.29
CA VAL A 84 -10.56 -6.36 -10.28
C VAL A 84 -10.22 -7.84 -10.11
N VAL A 85 -11.23 -8.71 -10.09
CA VAL A 85 -11.04 -10.16 -10.01
C VAL A 85 -10.32 -10.68 -11.25
N GLU A 86 -10.78 -10.32 -12.45
CA GLU A 86 -10.17 -10.72 -13.72
C GLU A 86 -8.68 -10.33 -13.78
N GLU A 87 -8.34 -9.08 -13.45
CA GLU A 87 -6.95 -8.61 -13.41
C GLU A 87 -6.10 -9.38 -12.39
N LYS A 88 -6.66 -9.65 -11.20
CA LYS A 88 -5.96 -10.40 -10.15
C LYS A 88 -5.72 -11.85 -10.56
N GLU A 89 -6.70 -12.48 -11.21
CA GLU A 89 -6.60 -13.84 -11.72
C GLU A 89 -5.56 -13.94 -12.84
N GLU A 90 -5.55 -12.98 -13.77
CA GLU A 90 -4.56 -12.91 -14.83
C GLU A 90 -3.14 -12.81 -14.26
N LYS A 91 -2.92 -11.85 -13.34
CA LYS A 91 -1.62 -11.67 -12.68
C LYS A 91 -1.19 -12.91 -11.92
N SER A 92 -2.09 -13.51 -11.14
CA SER A 92 -1.80 -14.72 -10.37
C SER A 92 -1.45 -15.90 -11.28
N THR A 93 -2.18 -16.06 -12.38
CA THR A 93 -1.92 -17.11 -13.38
C THR A 93 -0.54 -16.94 -14.04
N LYS A 94 -0.18 -15.71 -14.39
CA LYS A 94 1.16 -15.38 -14.92
C LYS A 94 2.26 -15.75 -13.92
N ASP A 95 2.10 -15.39 -12.65
CA ASP A 95 3.09 -15.70 -11.60
C ASP A 95 3.23 -17.21 -11.37
N ILE A 96 2.11 -17.94 -11.32
CA ILE A 96 2.10 -19.41 -11.19
C ILE A 96 2.84 -20.05 -12.36
N ASN A 97 2.57 -19.62 -13.59
CA ASN A 97 3.22 -20.17 -14.79
C ASN A 97 4.72 -19.89 -14.79
N ALA A 98 5.14 -18.67 -14.42
CA ALA A 98 6.55 -18.32 -14.32
C ALA A 98 7.28 -19.19 -13.28
N LEU A 99 6.67 -19.41 -12.11
CA LEU A 99 7.21 -20.30 -11.08
C LEU A 99 7.28 -21.75 -11.53
N LYS A 100 6.25 -22.25 -12.21
CA LYS A 100 6.22 -23.61 -12.75
C LYS A 100 7.37 -23.84 -13.74
N THR A 101 7.53 -22.96 -14.71
CA THR A 101 8.63 -23.02 -15.69
C THR A 101 10.00 -23.00 -15.00
N LYS A 102 10.18 -22.12 -13.99
CA LYS A 102 11.43 -22.06 -13.23
C LYS A 102 11.66 -23.35 -12.43
N GLY A 103 10.61 -23.94 -11.87
CA GLY A 103 10.67 -25.23 -11.18
C GLY A 103 11.12 -26.37 -12.09
N GLU A 104 10.57 -26.41 -13.32
CA GLU A 104 10.96 -27.40 -14.34
C GLU A 104 12.44 -27.26 -14.74
N GLN A 105 12.89 -26.04 -15.03
CA GLN A 105 14.30 -25.76 -15.36
C GLN A 105 15.25 -26.17 -14.21
N LEU A 106 14.89 -25.87 -12.97
CA LEU A 106 15.69 -26.25 -11.81
C LEU A 106 15.72 -27.76 -11.60
N ALA A 107 14.62 -28.47 -11.85
CA ALA A 107 14.58 -29.93 -11.75
C ALA A 107 15.49 -30.59 -12.80
N GLU A 108 15.47 -30.10 -14.04
CA GLU A 108 16.33 -30.56 -15.13
C GLU A 108 17.81 -30.33 -14.81
N GLU A 109 18.19 -29.10 -14.41
CA GLU A 109 19.56 -28.79 -14.02
C GLU A 109 20.03 -29.60 -12.82
N ASN A 110 19.17 -29.81 -11.81
CA ASN A 110 19.50 -30.65 -10.66
C ASN A 110 19.77 -32.11 -11.07
N GLN A 111 18.96 -32.65 -12.00
CA GLN A 111 19.18 -33.99 -12.55
C GLN A 111 20.50 -34.07 -13.34
N ARG A 112 20.79 -33.08 -14.18
CA ARG A 112 22.04 -32.98 -14.94
C ARG A 112 23.27 -32.96 -14.02
N LEU A 113 23.24 -32.14 -12.98
CA LEU A 113 24.32 -32.05 -11.99
C LEU A 113 24.50 -33.35 -11.20
N LYS A 114 23.41 -34.00 -10.77
CA LYS A 114 23.46 -35.32 -10.11
C LYS A 114 24.14 -36.37 -11.00
N GLN A 115 23.81 -36.41 -12.28
CA GLN A 115 24.47 -37.32 -13.23
C GLN A 115 25.96 -37.00 -13.39
N GLN A 116 26.33 -35.72 -13.46
CA GLN A 116 27.73 -35.31 -13.57
C GLN A 116 28.55 -35.73 -12.34
N VAL A 117 28.00 -35.53 -11.13
CA VAL A 117 28.64 -35.96 -9.87
C VAL A 117 28.79 -37.49 -9.83
N MET A 118 27.76 -38.23 -10.21
CA MET A 118 27.83 -39.70 -10.29
C MET A 118 28.94 -40.15 -11.25
N ASN A 119 29.00 -39.57 -12.45
CA ASN A 119 30.01 -39.92 -13.44
C ASN A 119 31.44 -39.59 -12.96
N LEU A 120 31.65 -38.43 -12.31
CA LEU A 120 32.94 -38.06 -11.72
C LEU A 120 33.34 -39.03 -10.59
N SER A 121 32.40 -39.40 -9.73
CA SER A 121 32.65 -40.36 -8.65
C SER A 121 32.98 -41.77 -9.17
N ALA A 122 32.34 -42.20 -10.26
CA ALA A 122 32.62 -43.46 -10.92
C ALA A 122 33.99 -43.45 -11.62
N ALA A 123 34.36 -42.34 -12.26
CA ALA A 123 35.68 -42.15 -12.85
C ALA A 123 36.80 -42.12 -11.78
N GLN A 124 36.54 -41.52 -10.61
CA GLN A 124 37.45 -41.53 -9.46
C GLN A 124 37.62 -42.94 -8.88
N GLY A 125 36.53 -43.72 -8.82
CA GLY A 125 36.54 -45.12 -8.38
C GLY A 125 37.31 -46.06 -9.31
N HIS A 126 37.45 -45.71 -10.60
CA HIS A 126 38.20 -46.50 -11.58
C HIS A 126 39.73 -46.27 -11.55
N LEU A 127 40.21 -45.25 -10.82
CA LEU A 127 41.64 -44.99 -10.58
C LEU A 127 42.15 -45.69 -9.30
N LEU A 128 41.25 -46.21 -8.47
CA LEU A 128 41.59 -46.97 -7.27
C LEU A 128 41.28 -48.44 -7.52
N GLU A 129 42.22 -49.12 -8.19
CA GLU A 129 42.25 -50.58 -8.23
C GLU A 129 42.15 -51.15 -6.79
N PRO A 130 41.41 -52.25 -6.56
CA PRO A 130 41.22 -52.84 -5.23
C PRO A 130 42.51 -53.50 -4.76
N GLY A 131 43.33 -52.74 -4.04
CA GLY A 131 44.62 -53.27 -3.62
C GLY A 131 45.42 -52.37 -2.72
N GLN A 132 44.85 -51.89 -1.61
CA GLN A 132 45.64 -51.69 -0.38
C GLN A 132 44.76 -51.44 0.85
N SER A 133 45.15 -52.14 1.91
CA SER A 133 44.50 -52.36 3.20
C SER A 133 44.13 -51.08 3.97
N PRO A 134 42.97 -51.02 4.67
CA PRO A 134 42.65 -49.93 5.57
C PRO A 134 43.17 -50.26 6.97
N ASP A 135 44.45 -50.02 7.20
CA ASP A 135 44.99 -50.12 8.57
C ASP A 135 46.17 -49.17 8.72
N SER A 136 45.88 -47.89 8.94
CA SER A 136 46.75 -46.97 9.69
C SER A 136 46.11 -45.58 9.73
N LEU A 137 45.96 -45.10 10.97
CA LEU A 137 45.97 -43.70 11.44
C LEU A 137 44.82 -43.41 12.41
N VAL A 138 44.70 -44.27 13.42
CA VAL A 138 44.25 -43.85 14.76
C VAL A 138 45.42 -43.11 15.40
N THR A 139 45.42 -41.77 15.48
CA THR A 139 45.90 -41.02 16.65
C THR A 139 45.45 -39.56 16.58
N ASN A 140 44.92 -39.06 17.71
CA ASN A 140 44.83 -37.64 18.11
C ASN A 140 43.63 -36.85 17.52
N ILE A 141 42.73 -36.22 18.28
CA ILE A 141 42.81 -35.63 19.62
C ILE A 141 41.43 -35.73 20.28
N SER A 142 41.40 -36.25 21.50
CA SER A 142 40.30 -36.13 22.45
C SER A 142 40.07 -34.67 22.83
N SER A 143 38.81 -34.19 22.83
CA SER A 143 38.18 -33.59 24.03
C SER A 143 36.82 -32.95 23.74
N MET A 144 35.97 -33.03 24.77
CA MET A 144 34.69 -32.35 25.02
C MET A 144 33.45 -33.11 24.50
N SER A 145 32.96 -34.07 25.30
CA SER A 145 31.84 -33.90 26.25
C SER A 145 30.49 -34.10 25.55
N SER A 146 29.93 -35.31 25.56
CA SER A 146 29.01 -35.86 26.57
C SER A 146 27.55 -35.77 26.13
N ALA A 147 26.89 -36.93 26.12
CA ALA A 147 25.45 -37.19 25.98
C ALA A 147 24.88 -37.41 24.56
N ASP A 148 24.72 -38.70 24.22
CA ASP A 148 23.49 -39.24 23.61
C ASP A 148 22.51 -39.50 24.80
N PRO A 149 21.15 -39.50 24.70
CA PRO A 149 20.38 -39.87 23.52
C PRO A 149 19.09 -39.10 23.21
N ARG A 150 18.68 -39.16 21.94
CA ARG A 150 17.28 -39.14 21.45
C ARG A 150 16.34 -38.11 22.08
N GLN A 151 16.12 -37.01 21.37
CA GLN A 151 14.88 -36.26 21.51
C GLN A 151 14.15 -36.22 20.17
N ASP A 152 13.03 -36.95 20.14
CA ASP A 152 11.90 -36.66 19.27
C ASP A 152 11.63 -35.16 19.35
N ASN A 153 11.86 -34.47 18.23
CA ASN A 153 11.39 -33.10 18.07
C ASN A 153 9.89 -33.16 17.77
N ASP A 154 9.11 -33.43 18.81
CA ASP A 154 7.65 -33.28 18.82
C ASP A 154 7.32 -31.78 18.88
N SER A 155 7.70 -31.07 17.82
CA SER A 155 7.39 -29.65 17.62
C SER A 155 5.95 -29.55 17.11
N SER A 156 5.00 -29.94 17.95
CA SER A 156 3.59 -29.66 17.71
C SER A 156 2.92 -29.27 19.02
N CYS A 157 2.76 -27.96 19.22
CA CYS A 157 1.72 -27.39 20.08
C CYS A 157 1.48 -25.95 19.62
N ALA A 158 0.63 -25.82 18.61
CA ALA A 158 -0.05 -24.57 18.29
C ALA A 158 -1.00 -24.22 19.43
N PHE A 159 -0.73 -23.14 20.17
CA PHE A 159 -1.73 -22.50 21.03
C PHE A 159 -1.55 -20.98 20.99
N LEU A 160 -2.35 -20.31 20.15
CA LEU A 160 -2.68 -18.89 20.32
C LEU A 160 -4.13 -18.83 20.77
N THR A 161 -4.33 -18.60 22.07
CA THR A 161 -5.67 -18.40 22.64
C THR A 161 -6.11 -16.97 22.34
N LEU A 162 -7.14 -16.85 21.51
CA LEU A 162 -7.90 -15.63 21.25
C LEU A 162 -8.59 -15.16 22.54
N GLY A 163 -8.41 -13.90 22.90
CA GLY A 163 -9.11 -13.26 24.00
C GLY A 163 -9.20 -11.75 23.83
N LEU A 164 -10.27 -11.29 23.18
CA LEU A 164 -10.92 -10.03 23.53
C LEU A 164 -12.29 -10.42 24.09
N PRO A 165 -12.73 -9.78 25.18
CA PRO A 165 -13.52 -8.56 24.99
C PRO A 165 -13.15 -7.44 25.97
N PHE A 166 -13.17 -6.19 25.48
CA PHE A 166 -13.27 -4.99 26.32
C PHE A 166 -14.74 -4.72 26.66
N PRO A 167 -15.04 -4.51 27.95
CA PRO A 167 -15.95 -3.43 28.40
C PRO A 167 -15.38 -2.72 29.66
N ASP A 168 -15.56 -1.44 29.96
CA ASP A 168 -16.43 -0.34 29.47
C ASP A 168 -15.62 0.94 29.19
#